data_AF-A0A528B3K6-F1
#
_entry.id   AF-A0A528B3K6-F1
#
_cell.length_a   1.000
_cell.length_b   1.000
_cell.length_c   1.000
_cell.angle_alpha   90.00
_cell.angle_beta   90.00
_cell.angle_gamma   90.00
#
_symmetry.space_group_name_H-M   'P 1'
#
loop_
_entity.id
_entity.type
_entity.pdbx_description
1 polymer ?
#
loop_
_entity_poly.entity_id
_entity_poly.type
_entity_poly.pdbx_seq_one_letter_code
_entity_poly.pdbx_strand_id
1 'polypeptide(L)'
;DKFKTIWMHSKQMKALKLADLIDYVPPSEQGGPLIPYYMGLRAVIDDDIPVAAGVYTAFMFKDKAILWNELPVNSEGGPLEFDRKPRQGHGGGVTEMVARRHFVAHVPGTRFLDASTAGEFATDAELALAANWDRTASSVKHMTFIALKTTEA
;
A
#
# COMPACT_ATOMS: atom_id res chain seq x y z
N ASP A 1 -13.64 6.63 -13.57
CA ASP A 1 -12.81 6.41 -14.77
C ASP A 1 -11.50 7.18 -14.82
N LYS A 2 -11.37 8.31 -14.11
CA LYS A 2 -10.14 9.12 -14.08
C LYS A 2 -9.32 8.81 -12.81
N PHE A 3 -8.00 8.94 -12.91
CA PHE A 3 -7.11 8.92 -11.74
C PHE A 3 -7.40 10.14 -10.85
N LYS A 4 -7.19 9.98 -9.55
CA LYS A 4 -7.57 10.97 -8.53
C LYS A 4 -6.41 11.35 -7.62
N THR A 5 -5.49 10.44 -7.41
CA THR A 5 -4.40 10.62 -6.45
C THR A 5 -3.10 10.15 -7.10
N ILE A 6 -2.03 10.87 -6.80
CA ILE A 6 -0.65 10.51 -7.15
C ILE A 6 0.17 10.41 -5.86
N TRP A 7 0.89 9.31 -5.72
CA TRP A 7 1.81 9.06 -4.61
C TRP A 7 3.22 9.19 -5.16
N MET A 8 4.05 9.98 -4.49
CA MET A 8 5.40 10.27 -4.95
C MET A 8 6.36 10.46 -3.79
N HIS A 9 7.64 10.26 -4.06
CA HIS A 9 8.70 10.50 -3.08
C HIS A 9 8.89 12.00 -2.82
N SER A 10 9.35 12.38 -1.63
CA SER A 10 9.57 13.80 -1.26
C SER A 10 10.49 14.56 -2.22
N LYS A 11 11.50 13.89 -2.78
CA LYS A 11 12.39 14.47 -3.79
C LYS A 11 11.68 14.83 -5.11
N GLN A 12 10.77 13.97 -5.58
CA GLN A 12 9.94 14.28 -6.76
C GLN A 12 9.05 15.49 -6.46
N MET A 13 8.45 15.53 -5.27
CA MET A 13 7.65 16.66 -4.82
C MET A 13 8.47 17.95 -4.75
N LYS A 14 9.72 17.88 -4.27
CA LYS A 14 10.64 19.03 -4.23
C LYS A 14 10.93 19.57 -5.63
N ALA A 15 11.18 18.69 -6.60
CA ALA A 15 11.40 19.09 -7.99
C ALA A 15 10.15 19.77 -8.59
N LEU A 16 8.96 19.19 -8.38
CA LEU A 16 7.70 19.77 -8.84
C LEU A 16 7.40 21.13 -8.18
N LYS A 17 7.74 21.29 -6.90
CA LYS A 17 7.61 22.56 -6.18
C LYS A 17 8.57 23.62 -6.71
N LEU A 18 9.81 23.24 -7.06
CA LEU A 18 10.78 24.17 -7.65
C LEU A 18 10.34 24.64 -9.05
N ALA A 19 9.67 23.77 -9.79
CA ALA A 19 9.10 24.08 -11.10
C ALA A 19 7.73 24.80 -11.03
N ASP A 20 7.23 25.11 -9.81
CA ASP A 20 5.94 25.77 -9.58
C ASP A 20 4.73 25.03 -10.19
N LEU A 21 4.76 23.69 -10.18
CA LEU A 21 3.71 22.84 -10.77
C LEU A 21 2.68 22.32 -9.75
N ILE A 22 2.76 22.76 -8.49
CA ILE A 22 1.91 22.29 -7.40
C ILE A 22 0.93 23.38 -6.99
N ASP A 23 -0.35 23.04 -7.06
CA ASP A 23 -1.43 23.86 -6.54
C ASP A 23 -1.71 23.47 -5.08
N TYR A 24 -1.88 24.46 -4.21
CA TYR A 24 -2.24 24.25 -2.81
C TYR A 24 -3.67 24.68 -2.57
N VAL A 25 -4.52 23.74 -2.13
CA VAL A 25 -5.93 24.00 -1.83
C VAL A 25 -6.13 24.00 -0.31
N PRO A 26 -6.83 25.02 0.25
CA PRO A 26 -7.12 25.04 1.67
C PRO A 26 -8.09 23.90 2.04
N PRO A 27 -7.86 23.22 3.18
CA PRO A 27 -8.80 22.24 3.68
C PRO A 27 -10.09 22.92 4.17
N SER A 28 -11.14 22.12 4.36
CA SER A 28 -12.41 22.59 4.91
C SER A 28 -12.29 23.11 6.35
N GLU A 29 -11.24 22.71 7.07
CA GLU A 29 -10.96 23.17 8.42
C GLU A 29 -10.10 24.44 8.39
N GLN A 30 -10.53 25.45 9.13
CA GLN A 30 -9.85 26.73 9.23
C GLN A 30 -8.48 26.53 9.92
N GLY A 31 -7.39 26.72 9.18
CA GLY A 31 -6.02 26.56 9.68
C GLY A 31 -5.39 25.17 9.48
N GLY A 32 -6.06 24.26 8.79
CA GLY A 32 -5.47 22.97 8.43
C GLY A 32 -4.33 23.09 7.41
N PRO A 33 -3.45 22.07 7.30
CA PRO A 33 -2.37 22.08 6.32
C PRO A 33 -2.93 22.11 4.89
N LEU A 34 -2.30 22.91 4.03
CA LEU A 34 -2.65 23.00 2.62
C LEU A 34 -2.48 21.64 1.94
N ILE A 35 -3.47 21.25 1.14
CA ILE A 35 -3.45 19.97 0.42
C ILE A 35 -2.77 20.20 -0.93
N PRO A 36 -1.66 19.52 -1.24
CA PRO A 36 -1.00 19.65 -2.53
C PRO A 36 -1.74 18.88 -3.62
N TYR A 37 -1.89 19.53 -4.77
CA TYR A 37 -2.43 18.97 -6.00
C TYR A 37 -1.45 19.15 -7.15
N TYR A 38 -1.37 18.13 -8.01
CA TYR A 38 -0.61 18.17 -9.26
C TYR A 38 -1.56 17.88 -10.42
N MET A 39 -1.79 18.84 -11.30
CA MET A 39 -2.73 18.71 -12.44
C MET A 39 -4.12 18.19 -12.03
N GLY A 40 -4.62 18.62 -10.86
CA GLY A 40 -5.91 18.16 -10.31
C GLY A 40 -5.91 16.78 -9.64
N LEU A 41 -4.75 16.11 -9.56
CA LEU A 41 -4.55 14.89 -8.77
C LEU A 41 -4.08 15.27 -7.37
N ARG A 42 -4.67 14.67 -6.33
CA ARG A 42 -4.18 14.86 -4.96
C ARG A 42 -2.79 14.25 -4.84
N ALA A 43 -1.79 15.04 -4.44
CA ALA A 43 -0.46 14.54 -4.19
C ALA A 43 -0.34 14.01 -2.75
N VAL A 44 0.13 12.77 -2.60
CA VAL A 44 0.49 12.16 -1.33
C VAL A 44 1.99 11.92 -1.35
N ILE A 45 2.68 12.36 -0.30
CA ILE A 45 4.12 12.33 -0.21
C ILE A 45 4.52 11.29 0.82
N ASP A 46 5.38 10.36 0.42
CA ASP A 46 5.89 9.31 1.29
C ASP A 46 7.32 8.94 0.85
N ASP A 47 8.24 8.86 1.82
CA ASP A 47 9.65 8.55 1.57
C ASP A 47 9.90 7.04 1.45
N ASP A 48 8.96 6.19 1.88
CA ASP A 48 9.07 4.73 1.80
C ASP A 48 8.67 4.17 0.42
N ILE A 49 8.30 5.05 -0.52
CA ILE A 49 7.98 4.65 -1.90
C ILE A 49 9.23 4.09 -2.59
N PRO A 50 9.14 2.95 -3.32
CA PRO A 50 10.29 2.28 -3.92
C PRO A 50 11.14 3.19 -4.82
N VAL A 51 12.40 3.34 -4.42
CA VAL A 51 13.48 4.01 -5.19
C VAL A 51 14.55 2.98 -5.50
N ALA A 52 14.92 2.84 -6.77
CA ALA A 52 15.97 1.92 -7.19
C ALA A 52 16.93 2.61 -8.14
N ALA A 53 18.21 2.63 -7.79
CA ALA A 53 19.29 3.19 -8.62
C ALA A 53 19.00 4.62 -9.15
N GLY A 54 18.44 5.50 -8.30
CA GLY A 54 18.10 6.88 -8.69
C GLY A 54 16.84 7.02 -9.55
N VAL A 55 16.12 5.93 -9.81
CA VAL A 55 14.80 5.93 -10.43
C VAL A 55 13.75 5.90 -9.34
N TYR A 56 12.91 6.93 -9.33
CA TYR A 56 11.78 7.07 -8.42
C TYR A 56 10.51 6.55 -9.09
N THR A 57 9.69 5.84 -8.32
CA THR A 57 8.39 5.36 -8.77
C THR A 57 7.29 6.27 -8.24
N ALA A 58 6.48 6.86 -9.12
CA ALA A 58 5.25 7.54 -8.73
C ALA A 58 4.04 6.66 -9.05
N PHE A 59 3.14 6.47 -8.09
CA PHE A 59 1.92 5.67 -8.30
C PHE A 59 0.71 6.57 -8.50
N MET A 60 -0.05 6.32 -9.55
CA MET A 60 -1.33 7.00 -9.79
C MET A 60 -2.47 6.03 -9.53
N PHE A 61 -3.43 6.44 -8.71
CA PHE A 61 -4.56 5.62 -8.29
C PHE A 61 -5.90 6.23 -8.73
N LYS A 62 -6.81 5.36 -9.15
CA LYS A 62 -8.25 5.65 -9.21
C LYS A 62 -8.87 5.46 -7.83
N ASP A 63 -10.11 5.92 -7.66
CA ASP A 63 -10.88 5.59 -6.47
C ASP A 63 -11.07 4.06 -6.38
N LYS A 64 -10.96 3.52 -5.16
CA LYS A 64 -11.09 2.08 -4.86
C LYS A 64 -10.09 1.22 -5.65
N ALA A 65 -8.85 1.70 -5.79
CA ALA A 65 -7.86 1.02 -6.61
C ALA A 65 -7.38 -0.31 -6.05
N ILE A 66 -7.36 -0.45 -4.73
CA ILE A 66 -7.09 -1.70 -4.03
C ILE A 66 -8.35 -2.04 -3.26
N LEU A 67 -8.88 -3.23 -3.50
CA LEU A 67 -9.97 -3.79 -2.72
C LEU A 67 -9.37 -4.65 -1.63
N TRP A 68 -10.08 -4.71 -0.51
CA TRP A 68 -9.62 -5.41 0.64
C TRP A 68 -10.81 -5.95 1.41
N ASN A 69 -10.64 -7.13 1.99
CA ASN A 69 -11.62 -7.74 2.85
C ASN A 69 -10.93 -8.53 3.97
N GLU A 70 -11.66 -8.72 5.06
CA GLU A 70 -11.22 -9.54 6.17
C GLU A 70 -12.18 -10.67 6.42
N LEU A 71 -11.61 -11.78 6.88
CA LEU A 71 -12.38 -12.85 7.46
C LEU A 71 -12.03 -12.92 8.95
N PRO A 72 -13.02 -12.85 9.86
CA PRO A 72 -12.76 -13.01 11.29
C PRO A 72 -12.03 -14.32 11.58
N VAL A 73 -11.05 -14.24 12.48
CA VAL A 73 -10.33 -15.42 12.96
C VAL A 73 -11.26 -16.21 13.88
N ASN A 74 -11.81 -17.30 13.34
CA ASN A 74 -12.72 -18.20 14.05
C ASN A 74 -12.01 -19.46 14.60
N SER A 75 -10.67 -19.46 14.64
CA SER A 75 -9.90 -20.55 15.25
C SER A 75 -9.98 -20.49 16.77
N GLU A 76 -9.68 -21.61 17.43
CA GLU A 76 -9.50 -21.68 18.87
C GLU A 76 -8.48 -20.61 19.33
N GLY A 77 -8.77 -19.91 20.43
CA GLY A 77 -7.99 -18.75 20.91
C GLY A 77 -8.42 -17.38 20.36
N GLY A 78 -9.23 -17.34 19.30
CA GLY A 78 -9.77 -16.09 18.75
C GLY A 78 -8.69 -15.15 18.16
N PRO A 79 -9.07 -13.89 17.83
CA PRO A 79 -8.16 -12.92 17.23
C PRO A 79 -7.13 -12.36 18.22
N LEU A 80 -7.41 -12.44 19.52
CA LEU A 80 -6.52 -11.96 20.56
C LEU A 80 -6.49 -12.99 21.70
N GLU A 81 -5.30 -13.45 22.01
CA GLU A 81 -5.06 -14.46 23.04
C GLU A 81 -3.99 -13.97 24.01
N PHE A 82 -4.17 -14.27 25.29
CA PHE A 82 -3.25 -13.92 26.35
C PHE A 82 -2.83 -15.17 27.11
N ASP A 83 -1.53 -15.37 27.25
CA ASP A 83 -0.97 -16.46 28.05
C ASP A 83 -0.11 -15.90 29.19
N ARG A 84 -0.42 -16.33 30.43
CA ARG A 84 0.29 -15.89 31.63
C ARG A 84 1.27 -16.97 32.05
N LYS A 85 2.56 -16.63 32.02
CA LYS A 85 3.66 -17.49 32.48
C LYS A 85 4.21 -16.99 33.83
N PRO A 86 3.62 -17.38 34.98
CA PRO A 86 3.96 -16.83 36.29
C PRO A 86 5.37 -17.17 36.77
N ARG A 87 5.96 -18.28 36.30
CA ARG A 87 7.30 -18.73 36.71
C ARG A 87 8.44 -18.05 35.95
N GLN A 88 8.15 -17.33 34.87
CA GLN A 88 9.16 -16.57 34.13
C GLN A 88 9.60 -15.31 34.88
N GLY A 89 10.68 -14.66 34.43
CA GLY A 89 11.17 -13.42 35.04
C GLY A 89 11.53 -13.55 36.53
N HIS A 90 12.21 -14.64 36.91
CA HIS A 90 12.60 -14.93 38.30
C HIS A 90 11.43 -14.89 39.32
N GLY A 91 10.21 -15.22 38.89
CA GLY A 91 9.02 -15.22 39.75
C GLY A 91 8.16 -13.96 39.69
N GLY A 92 8.56 -12.92 38.92
CA GLY A 92 7.67 -11.79 38.60
C GLY A 92 6.62 -12.14 37.54
N GLY A 93 6.95 -13.14 36.71
CA GLY A 93 6.10 -13.67 35.66
C GLY A 93 5.93 -12.74 34.45
N VAL A 94 5.67 -13.34 33.28
CA VAL A 94 5.43 -12.64 32.00
C VAL A 94 4.00 -12.92 31.50
N THR A 95 3.41 -11.96 30.78
CA THR A 95 2.18 -12.17 29.99
C THR A 95 2.54 -11.98 28.52
N GLU A 96 2.25 -12.99 27.71
CA GLU A 96 2.39 -12.93 26.26
C GLU A 96 1.03 -12.62 25.64
N MET A 97 1.04 -11.79 24.59
CA MET A 97 -0.15 -11.44 23.83
C MET A 97 0.06 -11.84 22.38
N VAL A 98 -0.88 -12.62 21.84
CA VAL A 98 -0.87 -13.06 20.45
C VAL A 98 -2.05 -12.43 19.73
N ALA A 99 -1.77 -11.66 18.68
CA ALA A 99 -2.79 -11.07 17.81
C ALA A 99 -2.77 -11.77 16.45
N ARG A 100 -3.94 -12.21 15.99
CA ARG A 100 -4.14 -12.93 14.72
C ARG A 100 -5.10 -12.13 13.85
N ARG A 101 -4.77 -12.00 12.58
CA ARG A 101 -5.56 -11.25 11.60
C ARG A 101 -5.46 -11.92 10.23
N HIS A 102 -6.61 -12.19 9.61
CA HIS A 102 -6.66 -12.66 8.23
C HIS A 102 -7.22 -11.56 7.35
N PHE A 103 -6.50 -11.24 6.28
CA PHE A 103 -6.95 -10.27 5.32
C PHE A 103 -6.57 -10.68 3.91
N VAL A 104 -7.37 -10.24 2.95
CA VAL A 104 -7.11 -10.44 1.52
C VAL A 104 -7.18 -9.09 0.85
N ALA A 105 -6.08 -8.70 0.22
CA ALA A 105 -6.03 -7.56 -0.69
C ALA A 105 -6.11 -8.06 -2.14
N HIS A 106 -6.84 -7.34 -2.97
CA HIS A 106 -6.93 -7.62 -4.39
C HIS A 106 -6.92 -6.35 -5.21
N VAL A 107 -6.16 -6.34 -6.29
CA VAL A 107 -6.13 -5.22 -7.24
C VAL A 107 -7.01 -5.56 -8.44
N PRO A 108 -8.15 -4.85 -8.64
CA PRO A 108 -9.04 -5.13 -9.76
C PRO A 108 -8.32 -5.00 -11.11
N GLY A 109 -8.62 -5.94 -12.01
CA GLY A 109 -7.96 -6.03 -13.33
C GLY A 109 -6.69 -6.89 -13.33
N THR A 110 -6.38 -7.54 -12.21
CA THR A 110 -5.36 -8.59 -12.10
C THR A 110 -6.01 -9.91 -11.71
N ARG A 111 -5.32 -11.02 -11.97
CA ARG A 111 -5.68 -12.36 -11.50
C ARG A 111 -4.43 -13.01 -10.93
N PHE A 112 -4.54 -13.57 -9.74
CA PHE A 112 -3.51 -14.42 -9.18
C PHE A 112 -3.62 -15.81 -9.82
N LEU A 113 -2.51 -16.31 -10.38
CA LEU A 113 -2.45 -17.57 -11.10
C LEU A 113 -2.00 -18.74 -10.22
N ASP A 114 -1.32 -18.46 -9.11
CA ASP A 114 -0.77 -19.49 -8.22
C ASP A 114 0.20 -20.45 -8.95
N ALA A 115 0.96 -19.93 -9.93
CA ALA A 115 1.78 -20.75 -10.83
C ALA A 115 3.06 -21.30 -10.17
N SER A 116 3.54 -20.63 -9.13
CA SER A 116 4.75 -20.96 -8.37
C SER A 116 4.58 -20.56 -6.91
N THR A 117 3.83 -21.38 -6.16
CA THR A 117 3.63 -21.28 -4.72
C THR A 117 3.86 -22.63 -4.06
N ALA A 118 4.56 -22.64 -2.93
CA ALA A 118 4.93 -23.88 -2.23
C ALA A 118 3.86 -24.38 -1.26
N GLY A 119 2.97 -23.50 -0.78
CA GLY A 119 1.94 -23.81 0.20
C GLY A 119 0.57 -23.25 -0.17
N GLU A 120 -0.42 -23.49 0.69
CA GLU A 120 -1.81 -23.05 0.46
C GLU A 120 -1.99 -21.52 0.53
N PHE A 121 -1.08 -20.83 1.23
CA PHE A 121 -1.02 -19.37 1.25
C PHE A 121 0.33 -18.91 0.72
N ALA A 122 0.30 -18.04 -0.29
CA ALA A 122 1.50 -17.46 -0.87
C ALA A 122 2.22 -16.57 0.16
N THR A 123 3.54 -16.70 0.21
CA THR A 123 4.44 -15.83 0.98
C THR A 123 4.65 -14.49 0.27
N ASP A 124 5.14 -13.48 1.00
CA ASP A 124 5.44 -12.16 0.40
C ASP A 124 6.43 -12.24 -0.78
N ALA A 125 7.39 -13.16 -0.69
CA ALA A 125 8.35 -13.40 -1.77
C ALA A 125 7.67 -13.97 -3.03
N GLU A 126 6.72 -14.89 -2.86
CA GLU A 126 5.96 -15.50 -3.97
C GLU A 126 4.95 -14.53 -4.56
N LEU A 127 4.34 -13.66 -3.75
CA LEU A 127 3.46 -12.59 -4.20
C LEU A 127 4.21 -11.54 -5.02
N ALA A 128 5.50 -11.31 -4.75
CA ALA A 128 6.32 -10.39 -5.53
C ALA A 128 6.70 -10.93 -6.93
N LEU A 129 6.56 -12.23 -7.18
CA LEU A 129 6.92 -12.85 -8.46
C LEU A 129 5.89 -12.52 -9.54
N ALA A 130 6.33 -11.82 -10.59
CA ALA A 130 5.48 -11.46 -11.73
C ALA A 130 4.85 -12.68 -12.41
N ALA A 131 5.50 -13.85 -12.37
CA ALA A 131 4.98 -15.10 -12.96
C ALA A 131 3.67 -15.59 -12.31
N ASN A 132 3.40 -15.18 -11.06
CA ASN A 132 2.17 -15.55 -10.35
C ASN A 132 0.98 -14.63 -10.67
N TRP A 133 1.15 -13.64 -11.55
CA TRP A 133 0.13 -12.65 -11.86
C TRP A 133 -0.17 -12.59 -13.35
N ASP A 134 -1.46 -12.58 -13.68
CA ASP A 134 -1.96 -12.25 -15.00
C ASP A 134 -2.76 -10.95 -14.96
N ARG A 135 -2.72 -10.20 -16.04
CA ARG A 135 -3.49 -8.97 -16.20
C ARG A 135 -4.72 -9.26 -17.04
N THR A 136 -5.87 -9.32 -16.37
CA THR A 136 -7.18 -9.57 -17.00
C THR A 136 -7.75 -8.32 -17.69
N ALA A 137 -7.27 -7.13 -17.33
CA ALA A 137 -7.72 -5.88 -17.95
C ALA A 137 -7.23 -5.72 -19.39
N SER A 138 -8.17 -5.68 -20.34
CA SER A 138 -7.94 -5.56 -21.80
C SER A 138 -7.11 -4.34 -22.22
N SER A 139 -7.08 -3.28 -21.42
CA SER A 139 -6.31 -2.07 -21.66
C SER A 139 -5.79 -1.46 -20.36
N VAL A 140 -4.69 -0.70 -20.44
CA VAL A 140 -4.11 0.03 -19.28
C VAL A 140 -5.15 0.99 -18.72
N LYS A 141 -6.07 1.48 -19.57
CA LYS A 141 -7.21 2.30 -19.17
C LYS A 141 -8.14 1.61 -18.18
N HIS A 142 -8.25 0.29 -18.21
CA HIS A 142 -9.09 -0.47 -17.28
C HIS A 142 -8.37 -0.88 -16.00
N MET A 143 -7.06 -0.63 -15.89
CA MET A 143 -6.35 -0.79 -14.63
C MET A 143 -6.77 0.29 -13.64
N THR A 144 -6.72 -0.06 -12.35
CA THR A 144 -7.07 0.85 -11.26
C THR A 144 -5.90 1.69 -10.76
N PHE A 145 -4.67 1.25 -11.03
CA PHE A 145 -3.46 1.98 -10.72
C PHE A 145 -2.42 1.87 -11.84
N ILE A 146 -1.48 2.81 -11.89
CA ILE A 146 -0.33 2.82 -12.79
C ILE A 146 0.90 3.25 -12.00
N ALA A 147 2.05 2.65 -12.31
CA ALA A 147 3.36 3.07 -11.82
C ALA A 147 4.12 3.81 -12.93
N LEU A 148 4.55 5.03 -12.64
CA LEU A 148 5.40 5.85 -13.50
C LEU A 148 6.82 5.83 -12.94
N LYS A 149 7.79 5.46 -13.77
CA LYS A 149 9.20 5.50 -13.39
C LYS A 149 9.84 6.77 -13.97
N THR A 150 10.46 7.55 -13.11
CA THR A 150 11.10 8.81 -13.47
C THR A 150 12.48 8.87 -12.81
N THR A 151 13.49 9.33 -13.53
CA THR A 151 14.75 9.73 -12.90
C THR A 151 14.55 11.08 -12.21
N GLU A 152 15.31 11.35 -11.14
CA GLU A 152 15.51 12.75 -10.71
C GLU A 152 16.08 13.51 -11.92
N ALA A 153 15.45 14.63 -12.29
CA ALA A 153 16.05 15.60 -13.19
C ALA A 153 16.97 16.52 -12.40
#